data_AF-A0A2V6FTX9-F1
#
_entry.id   AF-A0A2V6FTX9-F1
#
_cell.length_a   1.000
_cell.length_b   1.000
_cell.length_c   1.000
_cell.angle_alpha   90.00
_cell.angle_beta   90.00
_cell.angle_gamma   90.00
#
_symmetry.space_group_name_H-M   'P 1'
#
loop_
_entity.id
_entity.type
_entity.pdbx_description
1 polymer ?
#
loop_
_entity_poly.entity_id
_entity_poly.type
_entity_poly.pdbx_seq_one_letter_code
_entity_poly.pdbx_strand_id
1 'polypeptide(L)'
;MKAEWDVGTSKKAFQINLDAERYGTFAEIGAGQEVARRFFHVGGASGTIAKTMSAYDMTFSDAIYGPTDRYVSRVRLGTMLDHEYNLLIERLDQKLGPERLFFVFADTVAARSFKQHNEAHGWLGIRFQTEHVGEPSQIIIHVRMLDEANVDQQEALGVIGVNLIHGAFYCPKPEELISSLQENLAHGRLEVDMIKFSGPAFSKVDNRLMSLQLVSQGLTDAVMFRADGETVQPAEVFYKNAILVERGSFRPVTYATNDMLDGACRKFLAESGCGESDLVVLMEMTLENLLAEGQLNHADFLARVDILGALGRTVLISKFGEYYRLSGYLSRYTSEMVGLVMGVPSLMEIFDEKYYLNLEGGILEALGRMFKGAFKLYVYPMIDEATGRIISAHEIEVAPNLKALFRFIVDNNFIVEITDYHPEYLKIFPPDALVKLQSGDRDWEKMVPPEVSQIIKERGFFGYSPRSVAA
;
A
#
# COMPACT_ATOMS: atom_id res chain seq x y z
N MET A 1 -31.06 -17.56 14.53
CA MET A 1 -30.89 -17.12 13.14
C MET A 1 -30.01 -18.16 12.46
N LYS A 2 -30.50 -18.89 11.46
CA LYS A 2 -29.59 -19.70 10.62
C LYS A 2 -28.74 -18.68 9.87
N ALA A 3 -27.42 -18.71 10.06
CA ALA A 3 -26.53 -18.03 9.12
C ALA A 3 -26.77 -18.69 7.76
N GLU A 4 -27.53 -18.03 6.89
CA GLU A 4 -27.59 -18.43 5.49
C GLU A 4 -26.19 -18.21 4.94
N TRP A 5 -25.49 -19.32 4.69
CA TRP A 5 -24.16 -19.28 4.12
C TRP A 5 -24.25 -18.74 2.71
N ASP A 6 -23.33 -17.83 2.37
CA ASP A 6 -23.25 -17.32 1.02
C ASP A 6 -23.07 -18.47 0.00
N VAL A 7 -23.97 -18.49 -1.00
CA VAL A 7 -24.03 -19.54 -2.02
C VAL A 7 -22.82 -19.49 -2.94
N GLY A 8 -22.27 -18.30 -3.22
CA GLY A 8 -21.11 -18.11 -4.07
C GLY A 8 -19.84 -18.70 -3.46
N THR A 9 -19.51 -18.31 -2.23
CA THR A 9 -18.37 -18.84 -1.48
C THR A 9 -18.51 -20.35 -1.25
N SER A 10 -19.72 -20.83 -0.93
CA SER A 10 -19.96 -22.26 -0.73
C SER A 10 -19.69 -23.07 -2.01
N LYS A 11 -20.04 -22.54 -3.19
CA LYS A 11 -19.72 -23.17 -4.47
C LYS A 11 -18.21 -23.24 -4.72
N LYS A 12 -17.45 -22.18 -4.39
CA LYS A 12 -15.98 -22.19 -4.52
C LYS A 12 -15.34 -23.26 -3.63
N ALA A 13 -15.71 -23.32 -2.35
CA ALA A 13 -15.21 -24.33 -1.42
C ALA A 13 -15.59 -25.75 -1.88
N PHE A 14 -16.82 -25.94 -2.38
CA PHE A 14 -17.27 -27.23 -2.90
C PHE A 14 -16.52 -27.66 -4.17
N GLN A 15 -16.24 -26.72 -5.08
CA GLN A 15 -15.42 -26.98 -6.27
C GLN A 15 -14.03 -27.49 -5.88
N ILE A 16 -13.38 -26.85 -4.90
CA ILE A 16 -12.05 -27.29 -4.42
C ILE A 16 -12.16 -28.68 -3.76
N ASN A 17 -13.23 -28.94 -2.99
CA ASN A 17 -13.45 -30.26 -2.37
C ASN A 17 -13.65 -31.40 -3.37
N LEU A 18 -14.14 -31.10 -4.57
CA LEU A 18 -14.32 -32.08 -5.64
C LEU A 18 -13.07 -32.24 -6.53
N ASP A 19 -12.11 -31.33 -6.42
CA ASP A 19 -10.85 -31.39 -7.15
C ASP A 19 -9.94 -32.42 -6.49
N ALA A 20 -9.92 -33.62 -7.07
CA ALA A 20 -9.17 -34.75 -6.54
C ALA A 20 -7.65 -34.54 -6.56
N GLU A 21 -7.11 -33.53 -7.23
CA GLU A 21 -5.68 -33.25 -7.15
C GLU A 21 -5.33 -32.42 -5.92
N ARG A 22 -6.23 -31.54 -5.44
CA ARG A 22 -5.92 -30.60 -4.35
C ARG A 22 -6.01 -31.27 -2.99
N TYR A 23 -4.89 -31.33 -2.27
CA TYR A 23 -4.85 -31.95 -0.95
C TYR A 23 -3.94 -31.18 0.01
N GLY A 24 -4.41 -30.85 1.21
CA GLY A 24 -3.67 -29.89 2.02
C GLY A 24 -4.07 -29.71 3.46
N THR A 25 -3.40 -28.77 4.11
CA THR A 25 -3.58 -28.46 5.53
C THR A 25 -4.13 -27.05 5.73
N PHE A 26 -4.96 -26.89 6.76
CA PHE A 26 -5.44 -25.58 7.24
C PHE A 26 -4.88 -25.32 8.65
N ALA A 27 -4.18 -24.21 8.83
CA ALA A 27 -3.63 -23.79 10.11
C ALA A 27 -4.09 -22.37 10.47
N GLU A 28 -5.09 -22.26 11.33
CA GLU A 28 -5.79 -20.99 11.59
C GLU A 28 -5.63 -20.59 13.06
N ILE A 29 -5.21 -19.35 13.33
CA ILE A 29 -4.95 -18.86 14.70
C ILE A 29 -5.57 -17.48 14.91
N GLY A 30 -6.36 -17.36 15.98
CA GLY A 30 -6.77 -16.08 16.55
C GLY A 30 -8.19 -15.63 16.20
N ALA A 31 -8.79 -16.14 15.12
CA ALA A 31 -10.14 -15.78 14.69
C ALA A 31 -11.07 -16.98 14.40
N GLY A 32 -10.74 -18.17 14.88
CA GLY A 32 -11.50 -19.40 14.67
C GLY A 32 -10.84 -20.26 13.61
N GLN A 33 -11.57 -21.28 13.14
CA GLN A 33 -11.17 -22.08 11.98
C GLN A 33 -12.21 -21.90 10.88
N GLU A 34 -12.44 -20.65 10.50
CA GLU A 34 -13.60 -20.26 9.69
C GLU A 34 -13.45 -20.67 8.23
N VAL A 35 -12.21 -20.71 7.73
CA VAL A 35 -11.93 -21.18 6.37
C VAL A 35 -12.13 -22.69 6.34
N ALA A 36 -11.48 -23.47 7.22
CA ALA A 36 -11.67 -24.92 7.27
C ALA A 36 -13.14 -25.31 7.53
N ARG A 37 -13.86 -24.55 8.38
CA ARG A 37 -15.29 -24.75 8.65
C ARG A 37 -16.12 -24.70 7.37
N ARG A 38 -15.80 -23.81 6.42
CA ARG A 38 -16.51 -23.74 5.12
C ARG A 38 -16.34 -25.03 4.33
N PHE A 39 -15.11 -25.55 4.25
CA PHE A 39 -14.81 -26.79 3.53
C PHE A 39 -15.50 -28.00 4.17
N PHE A 40 -15.57 -28.08 5.50
CA PHE A 40 -16.35 -29.13 6.16
C PHE A 40 -17.85 -29.02 5.90
N HIS A 41 -18.39 -27.80 5.90
CA HIS A 41 -19.82 -27.56 5.78
C HIS A 41 -20.39 -27.98 4.41
N VAL A 42 -19.65 -27.70 3.33
CA VAL A 42 -20.10 -27.99 1.95
C VAL A 42 -19.96 -29.47 1.56
N GLY A 43 -19.29 -30.30 2.37
CA GLY A 43 -19.07 -31.72 2.11
C GLY A 43 -17.94 -31.99 1.10
N GLY A 44 -17.45 -33.23 1.06
CA GLY A 44 -16.31 -33.64 0.20
C GLY A 44 -14.92 -33.41 0.81
N ALA A 45 -14.84 -32.76 1.98
CA ALA A 45 -13.59 -32.38 2.64
C ALA A 45 -12.57 -33.51 2.85
N SER A 46 -13.00 -34.78 2.97
CA SER A 46 -12.06 -35.92 3.11
C SER A 46 -11.15 -36.10 1.89
N GLY A 47 -11.57 -35.61 0.73
CA GLY A 47 -10.79 -35.64 -0.51
C GLY A 47 -9.73 -34.54 -0.62
N THR A 48 -9.77 -33.55 0.27
CA THR A 48 -9.01 -32.29 0.16
C THR A 48 -8.25 -31.92 1.42
N ILE A 49 -8.77 -32.25 2.60
CA ILE A 49 -8.18 -31.89 3.89
C ILE A 49 -7.38 -33.07 4.44
N ALA A 50 -6.06 -32.89 4.52
CA ALA A 50 -5.14 -33.78 5.21
C ALA A 50 -5.16 -33.54 6.73
N LYS A 51 -5.15 -32.27 7.13
CA LYS A 51 -5.10 -31.85 8.53
C LYS A 51 -5.74 -30.47 8.70
N THR A 52 -6.37 -30.25 9.85
CA THR A 52 -6.68 -28.89 10.34
C THR A 52 -6.06 -28.72 11.72
N MET A 53 -5.59 -27.52 12.04
CA MET A 53 -5.03 -27.22 13.36
C MET A 53 -5.33 -25.78 13.77
N SER A 54 -5.36 -25.56 15.09
CA SER A 54 -5.42 -24.23 15.69
C SER A 54 -4.74 -24.25 17.05
N ALA A 55 -3.88 -23.26 17.31
CA ALA A 55 -3.13 -23.13 18.56
C ALA A 55 -3.31 -21.72 19.15
N TYR A 56 -4.30 -21.57 20.04
CA TYR A 56 -4.67 -20.29 20.66
C TYR A 56 -3.78 -19.86 21.82
N ASP A 57 -3.30 -20.83 22.60
CA ASP A 57 -2.41 -20.54 23.71
C ASP A 57 -1.00 -20.24 23.17
N MET A 58 -0.40 -19.14 23.63
CA MET A 58 0.92 -18.70 23.16
C MET A 58 1.99 -19.76 23.40
N THR A 59 1.94 -20.48 24.52
CA THR A 59 2.91 -21.55 24.86
C THR A 59 2.79 -22.71 23.88
N PHE A 60 1.56 -23.12 23.54
CA PHE A 60 1.33 -24.15 22.54
C PHE A 60 1.74 -23.68 21.14
N SER A 61 1.41 -22.44 20.77
CA SER A 61 1.81 -21.85 19.50
C SER A 61 3.34 -21.83 19.37
N ASP A 62 4.06 -21.42 20.41
CA ASP A 62 5.52 -21.37 20.43
C ASP A 62 6.16 -22.76 20.43
N ALA A 63 5.52 -23.75 21.07
CA ALA A 63 6.01 -25.13 21.03
C ALA A 63 5.93 -25.73 19.61
N ILE A 64 4.99 -25.27 18.78
CA ILE A 64 4.78 -25.76 17.41
C ILE A 64 5.60 -24.93 16.41
N TYR A 65 5.51 -23.60 16.50
CA TYR A 65 6.03 -22.66 15.52
C TYR A 65 7.22 -21.83 16.00
N GLY A 66 7.74 -22.09 17.20
CA GLY A 66 8.81 -21.29 17.81
C GLY A 66 8.34 -19.92 18.35
N PRO A 67 9.16 -19.23 19.15
CA PRO A 67 8.84 -17.90 19.66
C PRO A 67 8.84 -16.84 18.54
N THR A 68 8.11 -15.74 18.74
CA THR A 68 8.09 -14.58 17.83
C THR A 68 7.88 -13.28 18.60
N ASP A 69 8.36 -12.16 18.04
CA ASP A 69 8.14 -10.83 18.64
C ASP A 69 6.67 -10.39 18.58
N ARG A 70 5.98 -10.73 17.47
CA ARG A 70 4.58 -10.40 17.24
C ARG A 70 3.83 -11.61 16.71
N TYR A 71 2.82 -12.06 17.45
CA TYR A 71 2.04 -13.24 17.08
C TYR A 71 1.21 -13.01 15.82
N VAL A 72 0.62 -11.82 15.65
CA VAL A 72 -0.06 -11.44 14.41
C VAL A 72 0.93 -10.68 13.55
N SER A 73 1.67 -11.41 12.73
CA SER A 73 2.72 -10.85 11.87
C SER A 73 2.98 -11.71 10.63
N ARG A 74 3.57 -11.08 9.61
CA ARG A 74 4.04 -11.78 8.42
C ARG A 74 5.06 -12.88 8.74
N VAL A 75 5.93 -12.66 9.73
CA VAL A 75 6.93 -13.65 10.16
C VAL A 75 6.26 -14.88 10.76
N ARG A 76 5.26 -14.68 11.63
CA ARG A 76 4.49 -15.81 12.20
C ARG A 76 3.77 -16.59 11.09
N LEU A 77 3.09 -15.90 10.18
CA LEU A 77 2.41 -16.54 9.05
C LEU A 77 3.39 -17.39 8.21
N GLY A 78 4.55 -16.82 7.86
CA GLY A 78 5.57 -17.54 7.09
C GLY A 78 6.03 -18.81 7.81
N THR A 79 6.27 -18.73 9.12
CA THR A 79 6.68 -19.87 9.94
C THR A 79 5.60 -20.96 9.99
N MET A 80 4.32 -20.58 10.06
CA MET A 80 3.21 -21.53 9.99
C MET A 80 3.15 -22.23 8.63
N LEU A 81 3.23 -21.48 7.53
CA LEU A 81 3.26 -22.03 6.17
C LEU A 81 4.44 -22.99 5.97
N ASP A 82 5.63 -22.62 6.44
CA ASP A 82 6.84 -23.46 6.38
C ASP A 82 6.69 -24.76 7.15
N HIS A 83 6.33 -24.67 8.44
CA HIS A 83 6.21 -25.82 9.32
C HIS A 83 5.18 -26.82 8.78
N GLU A 84 4.00 -26.31 8.45
CA GLU A 84 2.87 -27.14 8.03
C GLU A 84 3.08 -27.77 6.66
N TYR A 85 3.74 -27.06 5.75
CA TYR A 85 4.05 -27.60 4.43
C TYR A 85 5.11 -28.69 4.52
N ASN A 86 6.19 -28.46 5.28
CA ASN A 86 7.24 -29.46 5.49
C ASN A 86 6.69 -30.73 6.13
N LEU A 87 5.79 -30.61 7.11
CA LEU A 87 5.14 -31.75 7.73
C LEU A 87 4.24 -32.51 6.76
N LEU A 88 3.53 -31.81 5.88
CA LEU A 88 2.71 -32.42 4.83
C LEU A 88 3.57 -33.25 3.86
N ILE A 89 4.70 -32.68 3.41
CA ILE A 89 5.67 -33.36 2.54
C ILE A 89 6.28 -34.58 3.25
N GLU A 90 6.79 -34.42 4.47
CA GLU A 90 7.39 -35.51 5.27
C GLU A 90 6.46 -36.73 5.37
N ARG A 91 5.16 -36.48 5.54
CA ARG A 91 4.18 -37.53 5.85
C ARG A 91 3.57 -38.18 4.62
N LEU A 92 3.35 -37.42 3.55
CA LEU A 92 2.48 -37.83 2.46
C LEU A 92 3.14 -37.86 1.08
N ASP A 93 4.26 -37.18 0.87
CA ASP A 93 4.84 -36.99 -0.47
C ASP A 93 5.16 -38.30 -1.19
N GLN A 94 5.81 -39.24 -0.50
CA GLN A 94 6.14 -40.54 -1.08
C GLN A 94 4.92 -41.35 -1.57
N LYS A 95 3.74 -41.13 -0.96
CA LYS A 95 2.53 -41.92 -1.24
C LYS A 95 1.56 -41.20 -2.16
N LEU A 96 1.41 -39.89 -1.98
CA LEU A 96 0.37 -39.08 -2.63
C LEU A 96 0.95 -37.99 -3.52
N GLY A 97 2.22 -37.61 -3.38
CA GLY A 97 2.85 -36.54 -4.17
C GLY A 97 2.77 -36.72 -5.69
N PRO A 98 2.89 -37.96 -6.24
CA PRO A 98 2.70 -38.19 -7.68
C PRO A 98 1.26 -38.02 -8.18
N GLU A 99 0.26 -38.02 -7.29
CA GLU A 99 -1.17 -37.95 -7.65
C GLU A 99 -1.83 -36.63 -7.20
N ARG A 100 -1.29 -36.00 -6.17
CA ARG A 100 -1.87 -34.84 -5.49
C ARG A 100 -0.93 -33.64 -5.57
N LEU A 101 -1.54 -32.46 -5.70
CA LEU A 101 -0.92 -31.16 -5.58
C LEU A 101 -1.14 -30.66 -4.15
N PHE A 102 -0.04 -30.59 -3.39
CA PHE A 102 -0.13 -30.20 -1.99
C PHE A 102 -0.32 -28.69 -1.80
N PHE A 103 -1.11 -28.34 -0.79
CA PHE A 103 -1.22 -26.97 -0.32
C PHE A 103 -1.27 -26.86 1.21
N VAL A 104 -0.93 -25.67 1.70
CA VAL A 104 -1.16 -25.25 3.07
C VAL A 104 -1.79 -23.87 3.02
N PHE A 105 -2.95 -23.73 3.64
CA PHE A 105 -3.51 -22.45 4.00
C PHE A 105 -3.19 -22.16 5.47
N ALA A 106 -2.75 -20.94 5.75
CA ALA A 106 -2.52 -20.49 7.11
C ALA A 106 -3.03 -19.07 7.32
N ASP A 107 -3.48 -18.78 8.54
CA ASP A 107 -3.74 -17.42 8.99
C ASP A 107 -3.33 -17.17 10.43
N THR A 108 -2.99 -15.91 10.71
CA THR A 108 -2.80 -15.41 12.08
C THR A 108 -3.49 -14.06 12.19
N VAL A 109 -4.43 -13.96 13.13
CA VAL A 109 -5.41 -12.87 13.14
C VAL A 109 -5.62 -12.32 14.55
N ALA A 110 -5.65 -11.00 14.66
CA ALA A 110 -6.13 -10.28 15.84
C ALA A 110 -7.60 -9.89 15.62
N ALA A 111 -8.53 -10.78 15.98
CA ALA A 111 -9.95 -10.45 15.97
C ALA A 111 -10.32 -9.59 17.18
N ARG A 112 -11.42 -8.83 17.08
CA ARG A 112 -11.84 -7.93 18.14
C ARG A 112 -12.12 -8.69 19.43
N SER A 113 -11.44 -8.28 20.51
CA SER A 113 -11.66 -8.86 21.84
C SER A 113 -12.69 -8.05 22.63
N PHE A 114 -13.38 -8.70 23.56
CA PHE A 114 -14.29 -8.01 24.49
C PHE A 114 -13.59 -7.03 25.44
N LYS A 115 -12.25 -7.07 25.56
CA LYS A 115 -11.46 -6.30 26.53
C LYS A 115 -10.63 -5.17 25.93
N GLN A 116 -10.34 -5.20 24.63
CA GLN A 116 -9.45 -4.24 23.96
C GLN A 116 -10.07 -3.76 22.64
N HIS A 117 -10.07 -2.45 22.43
CA HIS A 117 -10.50 -1.77 21.20
C HIS A 117 -9.34 -1.56 20.21
N ASN A 118 -8.46 -2.55 20.05
CA ASN A 118 -7.39 -2.48 19.06
C ASN A 118 -7.96 -2.70 17.65
N GLU A 119 -7.25 -2.20 16.65
CA GLU A 119 -7.56 -2.45 15.25
C GLU A 119 -7.57 -3.98 14.98
N ALA A 120 -8.62 -4.45 14.32
CA ALA A 120 -8.77 -5.86 13.98
C ALA A 120 -8.12 -6.10 12.61
N HIS A 121 -7.11 -6.97 12.55
CA HIS A 121 -6.34 -7.22 11.33
C HIS A 121 -5.73 -8.63 11.33
N GLY A 122 -5.24 -9.09 10.19
CA GLY A 122 -4.67 -10.43 10.07
C GLY A 122 -3.81 -10.65 8.84
N TRP A 123 -2.97 -11.68 8.92
CA TRP A 123 -2.17 -12.17 7.82
C TRP A 123 -2.71 -13.52 7.37
N LEU A 124 -3.02 -13.64 6.08
CA LEU A 124 -3.48 -14.89 5.47
C LEU A 124 -2.49 -15.29 4.38
N GLY A 125 -2.28 -16.59 4.20
CA GLY A 125 -1.42 -17.07 3.14
C GLY A 125 -1.77 -18.46 2.67
N ILE A 126 -1.43 -18.74 1.42
CA ILE A 126 -1.48 -20.06 0.83
C ILE A 126 -0.13 -20.38 0.21
N ARG A 127 0.40 -21.55 0.55
CA ARG A 127 1.53 -22.20 -0.14
C ARG A 127 1.01 -23.41 -0.88
N PHE A 128 1.35 -23.55 -2.15
CA PHE A 128 0.74 -24.59 -2.99
C PHE A 128 1.62 -25.01 -4.17
N GLN A 129 1.44 -26.24 -4.62
CA GLN A 129 2.05 -26.77 -5.83
C GLN A 129 1.17 -26.50 -7.06
N THR A 130 1.82 -26.14 -8.16
CA THR A 130 1.21 -26.11 -9.50
C THR A 130 1.55 -27.35 -10.32
N GLU A 131 2.57 -28.10 -9.92
CA GLU A 131 3.04 -29.33 -10.56
C GLU A 131 3.29 -30.39 -9.48
N HIS A 132 3.00 -31.66 -9.79
CA HIS A 132 3.22 -32.79 -8.87
C HIS A 132 4.70 -32.88 -8.50
N VAL A 133 5.00 -33.00 -7.21
CA VAL A 133 6.37 -33.06 -6.68
C VAL A 133 7.21 -31.82 -7.07
N GLY A 134 6.56 -30.71 -7.43
CA GLY A 134 7.19 -29.45 -7.80
C GLY A 134 7.47 -28.54 -6.60
N GLU A 135 8.32 -27.56 -6.81
CA GLU A 135 8.55 -26.48 -5.84
C GLU A 135 7.26 -25.65 -5.64
N PRO A 136 6.89 -25.31 -4.39
CA PRO A 136 5.66 -24.59 -4.13
C PRO A 136 5.78 -23.10 -4.48
N SER A 137 4.64 -22.53 -4.88
CA SER A 137 4.43 -21.09 -4.92
C SER A 137 3.64 -20.62 -3.71
N GLN A 138 3.68 -19.33 -3.44
CA GLN A 138 3.06 -18.76 -2.25
C GLN A 138 2.45 -17.39 -2.53
N ILE A 139 1.26 -17.18 -1.97
CA ILE A 139 0.55 -15.90 -1.93
C ILE A 139 0.34 -15.54 -0.46
N ILE A 140 0.67 -14.32 -0.08
CA ILE A 140 0.41 -13.75 1.23
C ILE A 140 -0.40 -12.47 1.06
N ILE A 141 -1.41 -12.27 1.90
CA ILE A 141 -2.15 -11.02 2.01
C ILE A 141 -2.19 -10.55 3.47
N HIS A 142 -2.28 -9.23 3.64
CA HIS A 142 -2.71 -8.63 4.90
C HIS A 142 -4.14 -8.09 4.72
N VAL A 143 -4.94 -8.21 5.78
CA VAL A 143 -6.32 -7.75 5.77
C VAL A 143 -6.62 -6.92 7.02
N ARG A 144 -7.43 -5.87 6.84
CA ARG A 144 -8.03 -5.10 7.94
C ARG A 144 -9.51 -5.41 8.01
N MET A 145 -9.98 -5.78 9.19
CA MET A 145 -11.37 -6.13 9.45
C MET A 145 -12.12 -4.91 9.97
N LEU A 146 -13.14 -4.50 9.22
CA LEU A 146 -13.88 -3.26 9.45
C LEU A 146 -15.23 -3.51 10.15
N ASP A 147 -15.69 -4.76 10.17
CA ASP A 147 -16.89 -5.16 10.91
C ASP A 147 -16.75 -4.87 12.41
N GLU A 148 -17.84 -4.41 13.04
CA GLU A 148 -17.82 -4.07 14.47
C GLU A 148 -17.86 -5.30 15.37
N ALA A 149 -18.58 -6.35 14.98
CA ALA A 149 -18.78 -7.55 15.78
C ALA A 149 -17.80 -8.66 15.38
N ASN A 150 -17.25 -9.36 16.37
CA ASN A 150 -16.30 -10.45 16.15
C ASN A 150 -16.87 -11.55 15.24
N VAL A 151 -18.14 -11.95 15.42
CA VAL A 151 -18.76 -12.99 14.58
C VAL A 151 -18.81 -12.61 13.11
N ASP A 152 -19.03 -11.32 12.81
CA ASP A 152 -19.05 -10.82 11.43
C ASP A 152 -17.63 -10.81 10.85
N GLN A 153 -16.63 -10.41 11.64
CA GLN A 153 -15.20 -10.52 11.26
C GLN A 153 -14.81 -11.95 10.91
N GLN A 154 -15.19 -12.91 11.75
CA GLN A 154 -14.97 -14.35 11.55
C GLN A 154 -15.60 -14.85 10.25
N GLU A 155 -16.86 -14.46 9.99
CA GLU A 155 -17.57 -14.84 8.78
C GLU A 155 -16.87 -14.30 7.52
N ALA A 156 -16.45 -13.03 7.56
CA ALA A 156 -15.74 -12.36 6.47
C ALA A 156 -14.37 -12.99 6.19
N LEU A 157 -13.61 -13.35 7.24
CA LEU A 157 -12.35 -14.10 7.13
C LEU A 157 -12.56 -15.46 6.45
N GLY A 158 -13.63 -16.16 6.81
CA GLY A 158 -13.99 -17.42 6.16
C GLY A 158 -14.26 -17.24 4.67
N VAL A 159 -14.89 -16.14 4.25
CA VAL A 159 -15.12 -15.85 2.82
C VAL A 159 -13.82 -15.56 2.10
N ILE A 160 -13.02 -14.60 2.60
CA ILE A 160 -11.80 -14.18 1.92
C ILE A 160 -10.75 -15.29 1.87
N GLY A 161 -10.66 -16.14 2.91
CA GLY A 161 -9.78 -17.30 2.90
C GLY A 161 -10.15 -18.32 1.83
N VAL A 162 -11.45 -18.61 1.63
CA VAL A 162 -11.92 -19.44 0.51
C VAL A 162 -11.62 -18.77 -0.83
N ASN A 163 -11.85 -17.46 -0.97
CA ASN A 163 -11.53 -16.73 -2.19
C ASN A 163 -10.03 -16.76 -2.51
N LEU A 164 -9.15 -16.64 -1.50
CA LEU A 164 -7.70 -16.72 -1.67
C LEU A 164 -7.26 -18.10 -2.17
N ILE A 165 -7.77 -19.18 -1.56
CA ILE A 165 -7.46 -20.55 -1.98
C ILE A 165 -7.99 -20.81 -3.39
N HIS A 166 -9.23 -20.40 -3.67
CA HIS A 166 -9.86 -20.56 -4.99
C HIS A 166 -9.09 -19.80 -6.07
N GLY A 167 -8.75 -18.54 -5.80
CA GLY A 167 -7.96 -17.72 -6.71
C GLY A 167 -6.59 -18.33 -6.99
N ALA A 168 -5.90 -18.85 -5.98
CA ALA A 168 -4.61 -19.50 -6.14
C ALA A 168 -4.65 -20.71 -7.10
N PHE A 169 -5.76 -21.45 -7.11
CA PHE A 169 -5.90 -22.66 -7.93
C PHE A 169 -6.50 -22.42 -9.31
N TYR A 170 -7.39 -21.43 -9.44
CA TYR A 170 -8.25 -21.30 -10.62
C TYR A 170 -8.15 -19.95 -11.34
N CYS A 171 -7.45 -18.95 -10.79
CA CYS A 171 -7.19 -17.69 -11.49
C CYS A 171 -5.79 -17.71 -12.13
N PRO A 172 -5.69 -17.78 -13.48
CA PRO A 172 -4.41 -17.84 -14.16
C PRO A 172 -3.66 -16.50 -14.14
N LYS A 173 -4.40 -15.39 -14.01
CA LYS A 173 -3.84 -14.04 -13.94
C LYS A 173 -3.91 -13.50 -12.52
N PRO A 174 -2.80 -12.99 -11.96
CA PRO A 174 -2.78 -12.37 -10.64
C PRO A 174 -3.79 -11.21 -10.47
N GLU A 175 -4.03 -10.42 -11.52
CA GLU A 175 -4.98 -9.30 -11.48
C GLU A 175 -6.43 -9.79 -11.31
N GLU A 176 -6.78 -10.91 -11.94
CA GLU A 176 -8.09 -11.57 -11.79
C GLU A 176 -8.21 -12.17 -10.38
N LEU A 177 -7.15 -12.78 -9.86
CA LEU A 177 -7.10 -13.27 -8.47
C LEU A 177 -7.40 -12.14 -7.48
N ILE A 178 -6.72 -10.99 -7.63
CA ILE A 178 -6.92 -9.82 -6.76
C ILE A 178 -8.39 -9.39 -6.79
N SER A 179 -8.97 -9.25 -7.98
CA SER A 179 -10.38 -8.86 -8.12
C SER A 179 -11.33 -9.85 -7.45
N SER A 180 -10.97 -11.14 -7.43
CA SER A 180 -11.80 -12.20 -6.86
C SER A 180 -11.81 -12.24 -5.33
N LEU A 181 -10.85 -11.59 -4.66
CA LEU A 181 -10.71 -11.65 -3.20
C LEU A 181 -11.94 -11.10 -2.46
N GLN A 182 -12.57 -10.06 -3.01
CA GLN A 182 -13.76 -9.42 -2.43
C GLN A 182 -15.09 -10.03 -2.91
N GLU A 183 -15.07 -11.07 -3.75
CA GLU A 183 -16.31 -11.70 -4.20
C GLU A 183 -17.11 -12.26 -3.03
N ASN A 184 -18.41 -11.98 -3.02
CA ASN A 184 -19.34 -12.37 -1.95
C ASN A 184 -19.06 -11.72 -0.59
N LEU A 185 -18.28 -10.65 -0.54
CA LEU A 185 -18.19 -9.75 0.60
C LEU A 185 -18.93 -8.46 0.30
N ALA A 186 -19.77 -8.02 1.25
CA ALA A 186 -20.35 -6.68 1.16
C ALA A 186 -19.23 -5.63 1.25
N HIS A 187 -19.39 -4.53 0.52
CA HIS A 187 -18.42 -3.44 0.51
C HIS A 187 -18.17 -2.91 1.92
N GLY A 188 -16.91 -2.70 2.27
CA GLY A 188 -16.51 -2.08 3.55
C GLY A 188 -16.46 -3.02 4.75
N ARG A 189 -16.55 -4.35 4.57
CA ARG A 189 -16.35 -5.33 5.66
C ARG A 189 -14.88 -5.67 5.91
N LEU A 190 -14.10 -5.73 4.84
CA LEU A 190 -12.67 -6.06 4.83
C LEU A 190 -11.94 -5.16 3.82
N GLU A 191 -10.69 -4.85 4.15
CA GLU A 191 -9.74 -4.16 3.28
C GLU A 191 -8.53 -5.08 3.07
N VAL A 192 -8.05 -5.23 1.83
CA VAL A 192 -6.79 -5.94 1.53
C VAL A 192 -5.74 -4.90 1.22
N ASP A 193 -4.90 -4.58 2.19
CA ASP A 193 -3.92 -3.48 2.15
C ASP A 193 -2.50 -3.96 1.81
N MET A 194 -2.28 -5.27 1.67
CA MET A 194 -1.02 -5.84 1.19
C MET A 194 -1.26 -7.17 0.46
N ILE A 195 -0.53 -7.39 -0.62
CA ILE A 195 -0.44 -8.69 -1.30
C ILE A 195 0.99 -8.95 -1.77
N LYS A 196 1.45 -10.19 -1.66
CA LYS A 196 2.73 -10.64 -2.21
C LYS A 196 2.63 -12.03 -2.81
N PHE A 197 3.16 -12.16 -4.01
CA PHE A 197 3.33 -13.38 -4.78
C PHE A 197 4.80 -13.80 -4.80
N SER A 198 5.06 -15.11 -4.68
CA SER A 198 6.41 -15.68 -4.68
C SER A 198 6.42 -17.13 -5.15
N GLY A 199 7.56 -17.60 -5.64
CA GLY A 199 7.74 -18.97 -6.15
C GLY A 199 7.55 -19.10 -7.67
N PRO A 200 7.70 -20.33 -8.21
CA PRO A 200 7.84 -20.56 -9.65
C PRO A 200 6.64 -20.08 -10.48
N ALA A 201 5.41 -20.20 -9.96
CA ALA A 201 4.19 -19.75 -10.65
C ALA A 201 4.15 -18.23 -10.88
N PHE A 202 4.92 -17.47 -10.10
CA PHE A 202 4.89 -16.00 -10.09
C PHE A 202 6.23 -15.38 -10.48
N SER A 203 7.11 -16.13 -11.13
CA SER A 203 8.44 -15.66 -11.56
C SER A 203 8.44 -14.42 -12.46
N LYS A 204 7.33 -14.14 -13.15
CA LYS A 204 7.14 -12.95 -14.01
C LYS A 204 6.30 -11.84 -13.37
N VAL A 205 5.88 -12.01 -12.13
CA VAL A 205 5.00 -11.06 -11.43
C VAL A 205 5.84 -9.99 -10.76
N ASP A 206 5.54 -8.72 -11.05
CA ASP A 206 6.05 -7.59 -10.29
C ASP A 206 5.08 -7.28 -9.15
N ASN A 207 5.49 -7.52 -7.90
CA ASN A 207 4.65 -7.28 -6.72
C ASN A 207 4.24 -5.82 -6.54
N ARG A 208 4.97 -4.88 -7.16
CA ARG A 208 4.63 -3.45 -7.13
C ARG A 208 3.39 -3.18 -7.97
N LEU A 209 3.28 -3.82 -9.13
CA LEU A 209 2.05 -3.79 -9.93
C LEU A 209 0.90 -4.46 -9.18
N MET A 210 1.14 -5.57 -8.51
CA MET A 210 0.07 -6.26 -7.75
C MET A 210 -0.46 -5.41 -6.61
N SER A 211 0.41 -4.67 -5.94
CA SER A 211 -0.01 -3.74 -4.89
C SER A 211 -0.75 -2.54 -5.50
N LEU A 212 -0.32 -2.01 -6.65
CA LEU A 212 -1.06 -0.99 -7.39
C LEU A 212 -2.48 -1.47 -7.75
N GLN A 213 -2.64 -2.75 -8.12
CA GLN A 213 -3.96 -3.34 -8.41
C GLN A 213 -4.89 -3.30 -7.18
N LEU A 214 -4.37 -3.43 -5.96
CA LEU A 214 -5.21 -3.31 -4.75
C LEU A 214 -5.87 -1.91 -4.67
N VAL A 215 -5.14 -0.85 -5.00
CA VAL A 215 -5.69 0.52 -4.98
C VAL A 215 -6.59 0.76 -6.19
N SER A 216 -6.14 0.39 -7.40
CA SER A 216 -6.89 0.67 -8.63
C SER A 216 -8.21 -0.12 -8.72
N GLN A 217 -8.28 -1.30 -8.09
CA GLN A 217 -9.49 -2.11 -8.02
C GLN A 217 -10.33 -1.83 -6.76
N GLY A 218 -9.89 -0.91 -5.88
CA GLY A 218 -10.66 -0.47 -4.71
C GLY A 218 -10.62 -1.39 -3.49
N LEU A 219 -9.63 -2.30 -3.40
CA LEU A 219 -9.46 -3.19 -2.25
C LEU A 219 -8.85 -2.49 -1.04
N THR A 220 -8.09 -1.42 -1.26
CA THR A 220 -7.55 -0.53 -0.22
C THR A 220 -7.42 0.90 -0.74
N ASP A 221 -7.20 1.83 0.17
CA ASP A 221 -7.03 3.25 -0.14
C ASP A 221 -5.59 3.62 -0.46
N ALA A 222 -4.62 2.84 0.06
CA ALA A 222 -3.22 3.07 -0.19
C ALA A 222 -2.34 1.82 0.00
N VAL A 223 -1.25 1.76 -0.76
CA VAL A 223 -0.20 0.72 -0.66
C VAL A 223 1.18 1.37 -0.65
N MET A 224 2.18 0.64 -0.13
CA MET A 224 3.51 1.20 0.07
C MET A 224 4.63 0.24 -0.36
N PHE A 225 5.71 0.84 -0.87
CA PHE A 225 6.95 0.16 -1.26
C PHE A 225 8.15 0.84 -0.61
N ARG A 226 9.09 0.03 -0.13
CA ARG A 226 10.40 0.54 0.27
C ARG A 226 11.28 0.77 -0.97
N ALA A 227 12.40 1.44 -0.77
CA ALA A 227 13.35 1.75 -1.84
C ALA A 227 13.93 0.51 -2.54
N ASP A 228 13.98 -0.63 -1.84
CA ASP A 228 14.39 -1.93 -2.38
C ASP A 228 13.30 -2.61 -3.24
N GLY A 229 12.12 -1.99 -3.36
CA GLY A 229 10.96 -2.51 -4.08
C GLY A 229 10.11 -3.49 -3.29
N GLU A 230 10.44 -3.77 -2.02
CA GLU A 230 9.64 -4.65 -1.17
C GLU A 230 8.32 -3.96 -0.80
N THR A 231 7.20 -4.64 -1.09
CA THR A 231 5.88 -4.27 -0.59
C THR A 231 5.81 -4.46 0.92
N VAL A 232 5.37 -3.42 1.62
CA VAL A 232 5.31 -3.39 3.09
C VAL A 232 3.95 -2.96 3.58
N GLN A 233 3.59 -3.43 4.78
CA GLN A 233 2.36 -3.04 5.44
C GLN A 233 2.56 -1.67 6.13
N PRO A 234 1.67 -0.68 5.93
CA PRO A 234 1.84 0.68 6.45
C PRO A 234 2.08 0.80 7.96
N ALA A 235 1.33 0.05 8.78
CA ALA A 235 1.47 0.08 10.24
C ALA A 235 2.82 -0.47 10.72
N GLU A 236 3.45 -1.38 9.98
CA GLU A 236 4.80 -1.88 10.31
C GLU A 236 5.87 -0.79 10.15
N VAL A 237 5.69 0.13 9.21
CA VAL A 237 6.67 1.19 8.90
C VAL A 237 6.40 2.47 9.69
N PHE A 238 5.15 2.83 9.90
CA PHE A 238 4.78 4.11 10.53
C PHE A 238 4.78 4.07 12.06
N TYR A 239 4.76 2.88 12.66
CA TYR A 239 4.64 2.75 14.11
C TYR A 239 5.76 3.49 14.85
N LYS A 240 5.37 4.49 15.65
CA LYS A 240 6.25 5.37 16.44
C LYS A 240 7.25 6.20 15.62
N ASN A 241 6.99 6.37 14.33
CA ASN A 241 7.82 7.21 13.48
C ASN A 241 7.09 8.49 13.11
N ALA A 242 7.86 9.58 13.06
CA ALA A 242 7.42 10.82 12.44
C ALA A 242 7.40 10.62 10.92
N ILE A 243 6.50 11.30 10.22
CA ILE A 243 6.29 11.09 8.79
C ILE A 243 6.43 12.42 8.06
N LEU A 244 7.22 12.44 6.99
CA LEU A 244 7.28 13.56 6.04
C LEU A 244 6.85 13.05 4.68
N VAL A 245 5.82 13.63 4.09
CA VAL A 245 5.27 13.20 2.80
C VAL A 245 5.42 14.31 1.78
N GLU A 246 5.97 13.99 0.62
CA GLU A 246 5.90 14.83 -0.57
C GLU A 246 4.98 14.17 -1.58
N ARG A 247 3.97 14.90 -2.05
CA ARG A 247 3.07 14.44 -3.12
C ARG A 247 3.57 14.93 -4.46
N GLY A 248 3.64 14.05 -5.44
CA GLY A 248 4.06 14.42 -6.79
C GLY A 248 3.79 13.39 -7.86
N SER A 249 3.92 13.80 -9.12
CA SER A 249 3.88 12.87 -10.25
C SER A 249 5.20 12.12 -10.44
N PHE A 250 6.31 12.68 -9.97
CA PHE A 250 7.68 12.14 -10.07
C PHE A 250 8.07 11.68 -11.48
N ARG A 251 7.66 12.47 -12.49
CA ARG A 251 7.79 12.12 -13.91
C ARG A 251 8.51 13.22 -14.73
N PRO A 252 9.85 13.31 -14.69
CA PRO A 252 10.75 12.66 -13.74
C PRO A 252 10.88 13.44 -12.42
N VAL A 253 11.64 12.90 -11.46
CA VAL A 253 12.12 13.65 -10.29
C VAL A 253 13.14 14.71 -10.73
N THR A 254 12.97 15.95 -10.28
CA THR A 254 13.83 17.08 -10.65
C THR A 254 14.63 17.60 -9.45
N TYR A 255 15.58 18.52 -9.70
CA TYR A 255 16.25 19.25 -8.62
C TYR A 255 15.27 20.03 -7.75
N ALA A 256 14.19 20.59 -8.32
CA ALA A 256 13.17 21.29 -7.55
C ALA A 256 12.45 20.38 -6.54
N THR A 257 12.13 19.14 -6.94
CA THR A 257 11.56 18.12 -6.05
C THR A 257 12.50 17.82 -4.88
N ASN A 258 13.78 17.52 -5.17
CA ASN A 258 14.75 17.20 -4.12
C ASN A 258 15.02 18.38 -3.19
N ASP A 259 15.16 19.59 -3.71
CA ASP A 259 15.45 20.78 -2.90
C ASP A 259 14.29 21.14 -1.97
N MET A 260 13.06 20.99 -2.48
CA MET A 260 11.85 21.12 -1.67
C MET A 260 11.83 20.09 -0.53
N LEU A 261 12.08 18.82 -0.83
CA LEU A 261 12.09 17.76 0.18
C LEU A 261 13.21 17.93 1.22
N ASP A 262 14.41 18.26 0.76
CA ASP A 262 15.57 18.41 1.62
C ASP A 262 15.41 19.65 2.54
N GLY A 263 14.90 20.76 2.00
CA GLY A 263 14.56 21.95 2.77
C GLY A 263 13.47 21.69 3.82
N ALA A 264 12.43 20.93 3.46
CA ALA A 264 11.40 20.50 4.39
C ALA A 264 11.96 19.58 5.48
N CYS A 265 12.80 18.61 5.11
CA CYS A 265 13.42 17.68 6.05
C CYS A 265 14.25 18.40 7.12
N ARG A 266 15.08 19.38 6.71
CA ARG A 266 15.87 20.21 7.65
C ARG A 266 14.97 20.93 8.66
N LYS A 267 13.87 21.54 8.20
CA LYS A 267 12.91 22.25 9.07
C LYS A 267 12.14 21.28 9.97
N PHE A 268 11.70 20.15 9.43
CA PHE A 268 10.93 19.13 10.11
C PHE A 268 11.71 18.52 11.28
N LEU A 269 12.96 18.10 11.05
CA LEU A 269 13.82 17.53 12.09
C LEU A 269 14.12 18.55 13.20
N ALA A 270 14.37 19.82 12.84
CA ALA A 270 14.60 20.88 13.80
C ALA A 270 13.37 21.16 14.68
N GLU A 271 12.16 21.01 14.13
CA GLU A 271 10.90 21.29 14.84
C GLU A 271 10.38 20.10 15.65
N SER A 272 10.41 18.89 15.08
CA SER A 272 9.99 17.67 15.77
C SER A 272 10.93 17.26 16.89
N GLY A 273 12.23 17.51 16.72
CA GLY A 273 13.27 16.99 17.60
C GLY A 273 13.46 15.47 17.50
N CYS A 274 12.87 14.80 16.50
CA CYS A 274 13.10 13.37 16.27
C CYS A 274 14.46 13.12 15.60
N GLY A 275 15.00 11.91 15.77
CA GLY A 275 16.19 11.49 15.05
C GLY A 275 15.88 11.16 13.59
N GLU A 276 16.89 11.23 12.71
CA GLU A 276 16.75 10.82 11.31
C GLU A 276 16.31 9.35 11.15
N SER A 277 16.66 8.48 12.12
CA SER A 277 16.23 7.07 12.14
C SER A 277 14.74 6.89 12.39
N ASP A 278 14.11 7.88 13.02
CA ASP A 278 12.70 7.85 13.44
C ASP A 278 11.82 8.67 12.48
N LEU A 279 12.40 9.17 11.39
CA LEU A 279 11.73 9.89 10.32
C LEU A 279 11.53 8.97 9.12
N VAL A 280 10.27 8.79 8.73
CA VAL A 280 9.90 8.13 7.48
C VAL A 280 9.56 9.18 6.44
N VAL A 281 10.39 9.27 5.39
CA VAL A 281 10.13 10.11 4.22
C VAL A 281 9.39 9.32 3.15
N LEU A 282 8.23 9.82 2.73
CA LEU A 282 7.34 9.20 1.75
C LEU A 282 7.18 10.06 0.51
N MET A 283 7.24 9.41 -0.64
CA MET A 283 6.90 9.99 -1.94
C MET A 283 5.52 9.47 -2.33
N GLU A 284 4.49 10.30 -2.21
CA GLU A 284 3.12 9.93 -2.55
C GLU A 284 2.84 10.20 -4.03
N MET A 285 2.41 9.17 -4.76
CA MET A 285 1.72 9.31 -6.04
C MET A 285 0.26 8.95 -5.87
N THR A 286 -0.64 9.84 -6.27
CA THR A 286 -2.08 9.52 -6.27
C THR A 286 -2.47 8.78 -7.56
N LEU A 287 -3.59 8.05 -7.54
CA LEU A 287 -4.16 7.47 -8.75
C LEU A 287 -4.45 8.53 -9.82
N GLU A 288 -4.86 9.75 -9.43
CA GLU A 288 -5.02 10.85 -10.38
C GLU A 288 -3.70 11.21 -11.09
N ASN A 289 -2.56 11.19 -10.38
CA ASN A 289 -1.25 11.41 -11.00
C ASN A 289 -0.86 10.29 -11.99
N LEU A 290 -1.33 9.06 -11.75
CA LEU A 290 -1.07 7.90 -12.60
C LEU A 290 -2.05 7.81 -13.79
N LEU A 291 -3.22 8.44 -13.68
CA LEU A 291 -4.27 8.49 -14.71
C LEU A 291 -4.25 9.78 -15.53
N ALA A 292 -3.26 10.65 -15.36
CA ALA A 292 -3.20 11.97 -16.02
C ALA A 292 -3.26 11.90 -17.57
N GLU A 293 -2.76 10.82 -18.18
CA GLU A 293 -2.84 10.56 -19.63
C GLU A 293 -4.10 9.76 -20.04
N GLY A 294 -5.08 9.61 -19.16
CA GLY A 294 -6.37 8.98 -19.37
C GLY A 294 -6.45 7.50 -19.01
N GLN A 295 -5.35 6.75 -19.10
CA GLN A 295 -5.30 5.34 -18.71
C GLN A 295 -4.06 5.02 -17.88
N LEU A 296 -4.18 4.02 -17.01
CA LEU A 296 -3.09 3.58 -16.15
C LEU A 296 -2.01 2.90 -17.00
N ASN A 297 -0.83 3.51 -17.08
CA ASN A 297 0.31 2.96 -17.80
C ASN A 297 1.26 2.25 -16.82
N HIS A 298 1.24 0.91 -16.82
CA HIS A 298 2.08 0.11 -15.93
C HIS A 298 3.59 0.34 -16.12
N ALA A 299 4.06 0.57 -17.35
CA ALA A 299 5.48 0.81 -17.62
C ALA A 299 5.91 2.19 -17.10
N ASP A 300 5.05 3.20 -17.26
CA ASP A 300 5.29 4.55 -16.72
C ASP A 300 5.30 4.54 -15.19
N PHE A 301 4.36 3.83 -14.56
CA PHE A 301 4.34 3.63 -13.12
C PHE A 301 5.63 2.97 -12.62
N LEU A 302 6.04 1.85 -13.23
CA LEU A 302 7.27 1.15 -12.83
C LEU A 302 8.50 2.03 -13.02
N ALA A 303 8.56 2.85 -14.09
CA ALA A 303 9.66 3.79 -14.31
C ALA A 303 9.75 4.82 -13.17
N ARG A 304 8.63 5.38 -12.71
CA ARG A 304 8.59 6.30 -11.57
C ARG A 304 9.08 5.62 -10.29
N VAL A 305 8.58 4.41 -10.00
CA VAL A 305 8.97 3.65 -8.80
C VAL A 305 10.46 3.25 -8.85
N ASP A 306 10.98 2.84 -10.01
CA ASP A 306 12.40 2.51 -10.19
C ASP A 306 13.31 3.71 -9.94
N ILE A 307 12.92 4.90 -10.43
CA ILE A 307 13.66 6.15 -10.17
C ILE A 307 13.66 6.50 -8.69
N LEU A 308 12.49 6.43 -8.04
CA LEU A 308 12.38 6.72 -6.60
C LEU A 308 13.16 5.71 -5.76
N GLY A 309 13.14 4.43 -6.13
CA GLY A 309 13.93 3.38 -5.49
C GLY A 309 15.44 3.60 -5.65
N ALA A 310 15.90 4.00 -6.85
CA ALA A 310 17.30 4.36 -7.09
C ALA A 310 17.76 5.58 -6.26
N LEU A 311 16.84 6.48 -5.90
CA LEU A 311 17.07 7.61 -5.00
C LEU A 311 16.91 7.24 -3.51
N GLY A 312 16.68 5.97 -3.18
CA GLY A 312 16.52 5.52 -1.79
C GLY A 312 15.18 5.91 -1.16
N ARG A 313 14.16 6.26 -1.95
CA ARG A 313 12.89 6.80 -1.44
C ARG A 313 11.82 5.72 -1.26
N THR A 314 11.06 5.83 -0.17
CA THR A 314 9.86 4.99 0.08
C THR A 314 8.69 5.61 -0.66
N VAL A 315 7.88 4.78 -1.32
CA VAL A 315 6.79 5.22 -2.20
C VAL A 315 5.44 4.82 -1.60
N LEU A 316 4.51 5.77 -1.52
CA LEU A 316 3.11 5.55 -1.18
C LEU A 316 2.26 5.76 -2.43
N ILE A 317 1.41 4.80 -2.77
CA ILE A 317 0.39 4.97 -3.81
C ILE A 317 -0.96 5.07 -3.14
N SER A 318 -1.74 6.09 -3.48
CA SER A 318 -3.02 6.35 -2.80
C SER A 318 -4.14 6.72 -3.78
N LYS A 319 -5.38 6.60 -3.32
CA LYS A 319 -6.56 7.21 -3.96
C LYS A 319 -6.95 8.55 -3.32
N PHE A 320 -6.05 9.15 -2.54
CA PHE A 320 -6.34 10.36 -1.78
C PHE A 320 -6.19 11.62 -2.64
N GLY A 321 -7.21 11.95 -3.43
CA GLY A 321 -7.24 13.22 -4.16
C GLY A 321 -7.05 14.41 -3.21
N GLU A 322 -7.77 14.45 -2.09
CA GLU A 322 -7.73 15.54 -1.13
C GLU A 322 -6.75 15.27 0.05
N TYR A 323 -5.97 16.28 0.42
CA TYR A 323 -4.94 16.17 1.48
C TYR A 323 -5.50 15.82 2.87
N TYR A 324 -6.75 16.21 3.18
CA TYR A 324 -7.37 15.84 4.47
C TYR A 324 -7.59 14.32 4.61
N ARG A 325 -7.75 13.59 3.48
CA ARG A 325 -7.88 12.13 3.49
C ARG A 325 -6.54 11.47 3.76
N LEU A 326 -5.46 11.97 3.17
CA LEU A 326 -4.09 11.53 3.45
C LEU A 326 -3.75 11.75 4.93
N SER A 327 -4.01 12.95 5.47
CA SER A 327 -3.80 13.22 6.90
C SER A 327 -4.62 12.27 7.79
N GLY A 328 -5.90 12.08 7.45
CA GLY A 328 -6.77 11.13 8.11
C GLY A 328 -6.25 9.69 8.06
N TYR A 329 -5.62 9.27 6.97
CA TYR A 329 -5.00 7.96 6.81
C TYR A 329 -3.75 7.80 7.68
N LEU A 330 -2.80 8.75 7.60
CA LEU A 330 -1.51 8.69 8.30
C LEU A 330 -1.69 8.75 9.83
N SER A 331 -2.61 9.59 10.30
CA SER A 331 -2.92 9.73 11.73
C SER A 331 -3.53 8.48 12.38
N ARG A 332 -3.92 7.47 11.60
CA ARG A 332 -4.32 6.15 12.14
C ARG A 332 -3.13 5.32 12.59
N TYR A 333 -1.95 5.53 11.98
CA TYR A 333 -0.79 4.67 12.17
C TYR A 333 0.31 5.27 13.05
N THR A 334 0.33 6.59 13.19
CA THR A 334 1.28 7.29 14.07
C THR A 334 0.60 8.39 14.88
N SER A 335 1.07 8.57 16.11
CA SER A 335 0.78 9.72 16.96
C SER A 335 1.87 10.79 16.88
N GLU A 336 2.97 10.51 16.19
CA GLU A 336 4.08 11.44 16.01
C GLU A 336 3.74 12.52 14.97
N MET A 337 4.65 13.48 14.80
CA MET A 337 4.47 14.59 13.86
C MET A 337 4.36 14.09 12.41
N VAL A 338 3.43 14.68 11.66
CA VAL A 338 3.24 14.44 10.23
C VAL A 338 3.43 15.75 9.47
N GLY A 339 4.33 15.76 8.51
CA GLY A 339 4.64 16.90 7.65
C GLY A 339 4.21 16.59 6.23
N LEU A 340 3.58 17.56 5.57
CA LEU A 340 3.27 17.50 4.15
C LEU A 340 4.05 18.59 3.42
N VAL A 341 4.88 18.16 2.48
CA VAL A 341 5.77 18.98 1.67
C VAL A 341 5.08 19.35 0.37
N MET A 342 5.09 20.63 0.03
CA MET A 342 4.46 21.13 -1.18
C MET A 342 4.95 22.51 -1.61
N GLY A 343 4.67 22.89 -2.85
CA GLY A 343 4.85 24.26 -3.32
C GLY A 343 3.66 25.16 -3.02
N VAL A 344 3.87 26.48 -3.10
CA VAL A 344 2.80 27.50 -3.05
C VAL A 344 1.60 27.18 -3.95
N PRO A 345 1.75 26.70 -5.20
CA PRO A 345 0.58 26.37 -6.04
C PRO A 345 -0.36 25.34 -5.40
N SER A 346 0.19 24.29 -4.78
CA SER A 346 -0.62 23.28 -4.07
C SER A 346 -1.23 23.80 -2.77
N LEU A 347 -0.55 24.73 -2.09
CA LEU A 347 -1.13 25.43 -0.94
C LEU A 347 -2.35 26.25 -1.37
N MET A 348 -2.30 26.93 -2.53
CA MET A 348 -3.45 27.66 -3.05
C MET A 348 -4.62 26.72 -3.35
N GLU A 349 -4.36 25.51 -3.88
CA GLU A 349 -5.40 24.50 -4.11
C GLU A 349 -6.08 24.03 -2.81
N ILE A 350 -5.36 23.95 -1.69
CA ILE A 350 -5.97 23.63 -0.37
C ILE A 350 -7.08 24.63 -0.01
N PHE A 351 -6.95 25.90 -0.41
CA PHE A 351 -7.93 26.94 -0.14
C PHE A 351 -8.97 27.11 -1.26
N ASP A 352 -9.05 26.19 -2.23
CA ASP A 352 -10.09 26.19 -3.26
C ASP A 352 -11.31 25.37 -2.79
N GLU A 353 -12.43 26.06 -2.54
CA GLU A 353 -13.66 25.45 -2.00
C GLU A 353 -14.28 24.38 -2.91
N LYS A 354 -13.93 24.36 -4.20
CA LYS A 354 -14.49 23.37 -5.15
C LYS A 354 -14.18 21.92 -4.76
N TYR A 355 -13.08 21.69 -4.03
CA TYR A 355 -12.67 20.35 -3.59
C TYR A 355 -13.47 19.83 -2.38
N TYR A 356 -14.30 20.67 -1.74
CA TYR A 356 -14.98 20.33 -0.49
C TYR A 356 -16.51 20.36 -0.58
N LEU A 357 -17.06 20.43 -1.79
CA LEU A 357 -18.50 20.51 -2.03
C LEU A 357 -19.28 19.28 -1.53
N ASN A 358 -18.60 18.14 -1.35
CA ASN A 358 -19.19 16.88 -0.88
C ASN A 358 -19.13 16.72 0.65
N LEU A 359 -18.60 17.69 1.39
CA LEU A 359 -18.54 17.68 2.86
C LEU A 359 -19.63 18.58 3.44
N GLU A 360 -20.34 18.11 4.46
CA GLU A 360 -21.42 18.88 5.10
C GLU A 360 -20.91 20.21 5.68
N GLY A 361 -19.72 20.21 6.27
CA GLY A 361 -19.05 21.40 6.79
C GLY A 361 -18.06 22.05 5.82
N GLY A 362 -18.03 21.63 4.55
CA GLY A 362 -17.18 22.21 3.50
C GLY A 362 -15.69 22.28 3.86
N ILE A 363 -15.04 23.39 3.51
CA ILE A 363 -13.61 23.61 3.79
C ILE A 363 -13.26 23.59 5.28
N LEU A 364 -14.17 24.03 6.16
CA LEU A 364 -13.93 24.03 7.61
C LEU A 364 -13.84 22.60 8.16
N GLU A 365 -14.70 21.70 7.68
CA GLU A 365 -14.61 20.27 8.01
C GLU A 365 -13.32 19.66 7.48
N ALA A 366 -12.93 19.98 6.23
CA ALA A 366 -11.72 19.47 5.62
C ALA A 366 -10.45 19.88 6.39
N LEU A 367 -10.28 21.18 6.65
CA LEU A 367 -9.09 21.67 7.37
C LEU A 367 -9.09 21.23 8.84
N GLY A 368 -10.26 21.15 9.48
CA GLY A 368 -10.38 20.60 10.83
C GLY A 368 -9.95 19.13 10.92
N ARG A 369 -10.24 18.33 9.89
CA ARG A 369 -9.73 16.95 9.78
C ARG A 369 -8.24 16.90 9.46
N MET A 370 -7.78 17.75 8.54
CA MET A 370 -6.41 17.78 8.05
C MET A 370 -5.40 18.14 9.14
N PHE A 371 -5.71 19.18 9.93
CA PHE A 371 -4.85 19.67 11.01
C PHE A 371 -5.14 19.02 12.36
N LYS A 372 -5.79 17.85 12.37
CA LYS A 372 -5.98 17.06 13.57
C LYS A 372 -4.64 16.47 14.00
N GLY A 373 -4.24 16.71 15.26
CA GLY A 373 -2.97 16.21 15.80
C GLY A 373 -1.78 17.08 15.39
N ALA A 374 -0.59 16.48 15.32
CA ALA A 374 0.65 17.19 14.98
C ALA A 374 0.90 17.20 13.46
N PHE A 375 -0.03 17.75 12.68
CA PHE A 375 0.08 17.86 11.22
C PHE A 375 0.54 19.26 10.78
N LYS A 376 1.51 19.35 9.87
CA LYS A 376 2.06 20.63 9.37
C LYS A 376 2.31 20.62 7.87
N LEU A 377 2.21 21.80 7.26
CA LEU A 377 2.59 22.06 5.87
C LEU A 377 3.99 22.66 5.82
N TYR A 378 4.87 22.07 5.01
CA TYR A 378 6.19 22.62 4.68
C TYR A 378 6.13 23.14 3.25
N VAL A 379 6.12 24.47 3.11
CA VAL A 379 5.75 25.13 1.87
C VAL A 379 6.97 25.76 1.20
N TYR A 380 7.26 25.25 0.00
CA TYR A 380 8.30 25.73 -0.89
C TYR A 380 7.82 26.94 -1.67
N PRO A 381 8.60 28.03 -1.73
CA PRO A 381 8.19 29.23 -2.43
C PRO A 381 8.09 29.00 -3.93
N MET A 382 7.37 29.86 -4.63
CA MET A 382 7.32 29.89 -6.09
C MET A 382 7.92 31.18 -6.63
N ILE A 383 8.34 31.16 -7.89
CA ILE A 383 8.70 32.36 -8.64
C ILE A 383 7.55 32.72 -9.58
N ASP A 384 7.13 33.99 -9.54
CA ASP A 384 6.22 34.55 -10.54
C ASP A 384 7.01 34.81 -11.82
N GLU A 385 6.67 34.11 -12.91
CA GLU A 385 7.42 34.18 -14.17
C GLU A 385 7.34 35.55 -14.85
N ALA A 386 6.25 36.30 -14.65
CA ALA A 386 6.04 37.59 -15.28
C ALA A 386 6.85 38.71 -14.62
N THR A 387 6.97 38.66 -13.29
CA THR A 387 7.61 39.70 -12.48
C THR A 387 8.98 39.30 -11.94
N GLY A 388 9.30 38.01 -11.94
CA GLY A 388 10.49 37.43 -11.30
C GLY A 388 10.44 37.47 -9.78
N ARG A 389 9.31 37.84 -9.17
CA ARG A 389 9.16 37.96 -7.71
C ARG A 389 9.01 36.56 -7.10
N ILE A 390 9.72 36.31 -6.01
CA ILE A 390 9.51 35.11 -5.19
C ILE A 390 8.27 35.36 -4.33
N ILE A 391 7.36 34.40 -4.31
CA ILE A 391 6.14 34.41 -3.51
C ILE A 391 6.27 33.30 -2.47
N SER A 392 6.23 33.69 -1.20
CA SER A 392 6.25 32.80 -0.06
C SER A 392 4.82 32.39 0.36
N ALA A 393 4.71 31.43 1.28
CA ALA A 393 3.43 30.88 1.70
C ALA A 393 2.55 31.91 2.41
N HIS A 394 3.15 32.83 3.17
CA HIS A 394 2.43 33.87 3.90
C HIS A 394 1.95 35.02 3.01
N GLU A 395 2.44 35.11 1.77
CA GLU A 395 2.11 36.17 0.82
C GLU A 395 0.99 35.80 -0.15
N ILE A 396 0.43 34.58 -0.06
CA ILE A 396 -0.62 34.15 -0.97
C ILE A 396 -1.92 34.93 -0.72
N GLU A 397 -2.67 35.16 -1.80
CA GLU A 397 -4.02 35.73 -1.72
C GLU A 397 -5.07 34.63 -1.79
N VAL A 398 -5.87 34.52 -0.73
CA VAL A 398 -7.05 33.62 -0.68
C VAL A 398 -8.33 34.41 -0.92
N ALA A 399 -9.42 33.70 -1.26
CA ALA A 399 -10.74 34.30 -1.43
C ALA A 399 -11.16 35.13 -0.20
N PRO A 400 -11.90 36.25 -0.36
CA PRO A 400 -12.21 37.17 0.75
C PRO A 400 -12.86 36.51 1.97
N ASN A 401 -13.73 35.53 1.75
CA ASN A 401 -14.40 34.74 2.79
C ASN A 401 -13.45 33.80 3.56
N LEU A 402 -12.30 33.44 2.98
CA LEU A 402 -11.33 32.52 3.58
C LEU A 402 -10.18 33.22 4.32
N LYS A 403 -10.08 34.56 4.24
CA LYS A 403 -8.96 35.31 4.86
C LYS A 403 -8.81 35.04 6.36
N ALA A 404 -9.91 35.00 7.10
CA ALA A 404 -9.89 34.72 8.53
C ALA A 404 -9.41 33.28 8.83
N LEU A 405 -9.82 32.32 7.99
CA LEU A 405 -9.40 30.93 8.11
C LEU A 405 -7.92 30.76 7.79
N PHE A 406 -7.44 31.35 6.69
CA PHE A 406 -6.02 31.35 6.35
C PHE A 406 -5.18 31.98 7.47
N ARG A 407 -5.63 33.12 8.01
CA ARG A 407 -4.96 33.78 9.13
C ARG A 407 -4.90 32.90 10.37
N PHE A 408 -5.98 32.19 10.70
CA PHE A 408 -5.99 31.20 11.77
C PHE A 408 -4.96 30.09 11.53
N ILE A 409 -4.85 29.55 10.31
CA ILE A 409 -3.88 28.50 9.98
C ILE A 409 -2.44 29.00 10.16
N VAL A 410 -2.15 30.22 9.68
CA VAL A 410 -0.85 30.89 9.83
C VAL A 410 -0.51 31.15 11.30
N ASP A 411 -1.42 31.76 12.05
CA ASP A 411 -1.19 32.17 13.44
C ASP A 411 -0.97 30.96 14.38
N ASN A 412 -1.50 29.79 14.00
CA ASN A 412 -1.30 28.54 14.74
C ASN A 412 -0.07 27.73 14.25
N ASN A 413 0.76 28.30 13.37
CA ASN A 413 2.00 27.69 12.88
C ASN A 413 1.78 26.32 12.20
N PHE A 414 0.65 26.18 11.50
CA PHE A 414 0.37 25.01 10.68
C PHE A 414 1.09 25.05 9.33
N ILE A 415 1.58 26.23 8.92
CA ILE A 415 2.35 26.46 7.70
C ILE A 415 3.76 26.89 8.09
N VAL A 416 4.76 26.13 7.63
CA VAL A 416 6.18 26.39 7.80
C VAL A 416 6.79 26.66 6.44
N GLU A 417 7.40 27.82 6.26
CA GLU A 417 8.08 28.15 5.00
C GLU A 417 9.45 27.49 4.91
N ILE A 418 9.74 26.96 3.73
CA ILE A 418 11.07 26.47 3.37
C ILE A 418 11.88 27.68 2.91
N THR A 419 12.78 28.14 3.77
CA THR A 419 13.58 29.36 3.55
C THR A 419 15.01 29.08 3.07
N ASP A 420 15.46 27.82 3.19
CA ASP A 420 16.80 27.38 2.83
C ASP A 420 16.69 26.45 1.60
N TYR A 421 16.82 27.05 0.42
CA TYR A 421 16.63 26.44 -0.88
C TYR A 421 17.53 27.11 -1.93
N HIS A 422 17.67 26.47 -3.08
CA HIS A 422 18.41 26.93 -4.24
C HIS A 422 17.51 27.77 -5.17
N PRO A 423 17.69 29.11 -5.26
CA PRO A 423 16.82 29.97 -6.06
C PRO A 423 16.79 29.61 -7.56
N GLU A 424 17.87 29.03 -8.08
CA GLU A 424 17.98 28.53 -9.44
C GLU A 424 17.00 27.38 -9.74
N TYR A 425 16.64 26.58 -8.75
CA TYR A 425 15.73 25.45 -8.91
C TYR A 425 14.26 25.87 -8.91
N LEU A 426 13.93 27.08 -8.46
CA LEU A 426 12.56 27.64 -8.56
C LEU A 426 12.04 27.74 -10.00
N LYS A 427 12.94 27.74 -10.99
CA LYS A 427 12.63 27.80 -12.42
C LYS A 427 12.55 26.43 -13.08
N ILE A 428 12.69 25.35 -12.31
CA ILE A 428 12.64 23.98 -12.82
C ILE A 428 11.24 23.42 -12.59
N PHE A 429 10.46 23.32 -13.67
CA PHE A 429 9.13 22.71 -13.64
C PHE A 429 9.18 21.27 -14.17
N PRO A 430 8.66 20.27 -13.42
CA PRO A 430 8.65 18.88 -13.88
C PRO A 430 7.96 18.65 -15.25
N PRO A 431 6.83 19.30 -15.58
CA PRO A 431 6.23 19.18 -16.91
C PRO A 431 7.18 19.63 -18.04
N ASP A 432 7.96 20.69 -17.83
CA ASP A 432 8.90 21.19 -18.83
C ASP A 432 10.08 20.23 -19.03
N ALA A 433 10.58 19.64 -17.95
CA ALA A 433 11.62 18.61 -18.01
C ALA A 433 11.16 17.41 -18.84
N LEU A 434 9.90 16.98 -18.65
CA LEU A 434 9.31 15.88 -19.41
C LEU A 434 9.16 16.22 -20.91
N VAL A 435 8.65 17.42 -21.24
CA VAL A 435 8.52 17.87 -22.64
C VAL A 435 9.88 17.94 -23.34
N LYS A 436 10.91 18.45 -22.66
CA LYS A 436 12.28 18.48 -23.18
C LYS A 436 12.85 17.07 -23.38
N LEU A 437 12.64 16.18 -22.42
CA LEU A 437 13.03 14.77 -22.51
C LEU A 437 12.39 14.08 -23.74
N GLN A 438 11.09 14.24 -23.92
CA GLN A 438 10.34 13.59 -25.00
C GLN A 438 10.64 14.19 -26.38
N SER A 439 10.97 15.48 -26.44
CA SER A 439 11.36 16.14 -27.70
C SER A 439 12.81 15.89 -28.11
N GLY A 440 13.64 15.32 -27.22
CA GLY A 440 15.07 15.09 -27.46
C GLY A 440 15.97 16.28 -27.09
N ASP A 441 15.42 17.33 -26.49
CA ASP A 441 16.18 18.50 -26.01
C ASP A 441 16.98 18.15 -24.76
N ARG A 442 18.31 17.99 -24.90
CA ARG A 442 19.24 17.62 -23.82
C ARG A 442 19.26 18.56 -22.61
N ASP A 443 18.65 19.74 -22.68
CA ASP A 443 18.57 20.62 -21.51
C ASP A 443 17.79 20.01 -20.33
N TRP A 444 16.95 18.99 -20.55
CA TRP A 444 16.30 18.25 -19.45
C TRP A 444 17.31 17.64 -18.47
N GLU A 445 18.51 17.28 -18.94
CA GLU A 445 19.56 16.68 -18.10
C GLU A 445 20.09 17.65 -17.04
N LYS A 446 19.96 18.97 -17.27
CA LYS A 446 20.31 20.01 -16.30
C LYS A 446 19.24 20.22 -15.24
N MET A 447 18.04 19.65 -15.45
CA MET A 447 16.87 19.82 -14.59
C MET A 447 16.73 18.69 -13.55
N VAL A 448 17.49 17.60 -13.71
CA VAL A 448 17.36 16.39 -12.89
C VAL A 448 18.72 15.99 -12.30
N PRO A 449 18.73 15.27 -11.16
CA PRO A 449 19.96 14.68 -10.62
C PRO A 449 20.65 13.74 -11.63
N PRO A 450 21.99 13.60 -11.58
CA PRO A 450 22.74 12.75 -12.50
C PRO A 450 22.24 11.30 -12.51
N GLU A 451 21.92 10.74 -11.34
CA GLU A 451 21.42 9.38 -11.15
C GLU A 451 20.10 9.18 -11.90
N VAL A 452 19.21 10.17 -11.84
CA VAL A 452 17.92 10.17 -12.56
C VAL A 452 18.16 10.24 -14.07
N SER A 453 19.09 11.11 -14.52
CA SER A 453 19.42 11.19 -15.94
C SER A 453 19.99 9.88 -16.48
N GLN A 454 20.82 9.20 -15.68
CA GLN A 454 21.46 7.95 -16.05
C GLN A 454 20.44 6.82 -16.19
N ILE A 455 19.60 6.61 -15.18
CA ILE A 455 18.61 5.52 -15.22
C ILE A 455 17.58 5.72 -16.35
N ILE A 456 17.17 6.96 -16.61
CA ILE A 456 16.26 7.27 -17.72
C ILE A 456 16.88 6.88 -19.06
N LYS A 457 18.16 7.23 -19.27
CA LYS A 457 18.87 6.92 -20.52
C LYS A 457 19.11 5.42 -20.69
N GLU A 458 19.52 4.75 -19.63
CA GLU A 458 19.82 3.31 -19.63
C GLU A 458 18.57 2.46 -19.90
N ARG A 459 17.43 2.83 -19.31
CA ARG A 459 16.18 2.05 -19.39
C ARG A 459 15.19 2.57 -20.42
N GLY A 460 15.46 3.70 -21.08
CA GLY A 460 14.56 4.29 -22.06
C GLY A 460 13.24 4.78 -21.45
N PHE A 461 13.28 5.29 -20.22
CA PHE A 461 12.08 5.72 -19.50
C PHE A 461 11.48 7.01 -20.07
N PHE A 462 10.18 7.20 -19.81
CA PHE A 462 9.40 8.41 -20.17
C PHE A 462 9.44 8.80 -21.65
N GLY A 463 9.67 7.84 -22.55
CA GLY A 463 9.76 8.08 -23.99
C GLY A 463 11.14 8.49 -24.48
N TYR A 464 12.18 8.38 -23.64
CA TYR A 464 13.55 8.62 -24.07
C TYR A 464 13.96 7.68 -25.23
N SER A 465 14.44 8.26 -26.32
CA SER A 465 14.96 7.52 -27.48
C SER A 465 16.37 8.00 -27.81
N PRO A 466 17.38 7.11 -27.90
CA PRO A 466 18.73 7.50 -28.32
C PRO A 466 18.78 8.11 -29.73
N ARG A 467 17.75 7.87 -30.56
CA ARG A 467 17.68 8.32 -31.96
C ARG A 467 17.14 9.74 -32.15
N SER A 468 16.44 10.33 -31.17
CA SER A 468 16.02 11.74 -31.24
C SER A 468 17.19 12.72 -31.09
N VAL A 469 18.38 12.20 -30.81
CA VAL A 469 19.60 12.95 -30.48
C VAL A 469 20.45 13.28 -31.71
N ALA A 470 20.06 12.81 -32.90
CA ALA A 470 20.85 12.91 -34.14
C ALA A 470 20.17 13.70 -35.28
N ALA A 471 19.18 14.54 -34.99
CA ALA A 471 18.54 15.43 -35.97
C ALA A 471 18.93 16.88 -35.74
#